data_AF-A0A1F5UU52-F1
#
_entry.id   AF-A0A1F5UU52-F1
#
_cell.length_a   1.000
_cell.length_b   1.000
_cell.length_c   1.000
_cell.angle_alpha   90.00
_cell.angle_beta   90.00
_cell.angle_gamma   90.00
#
_symmetry.space_group_name_H-M   'P 1'
#
loop_
_entity.id
_entity.type
_entity.pdbx_description
1 polymer ?
#
loop_
_entity_poly.entity_id
_entity_poly.type
_entity_poly.pdbx_seq_one_letter_code
_entity_poly.pdbx_strand_id
1 'polypeptide(L)' 'MGNNKKKDELWQEAYRKCRLSARHIQMAKEMGLNPLSLIKNIPNPKDQWKLPVRDWIEEIYEKRFKKNIGDSPS' A
#
# COMPACT_ATOMS: atom_id res chain seq x y z
N MET A 1 15.56 -22.36 -4.96
CA MET A 1 14.51 -21.40 -4.52
C MET A 1 15.18 -20.13 -4.02
N GLY A 2 15.34 -19.10 -4.87
CA GLY A 2 16.16 -17.93 -4.56
C GLY A 2 15.46 -16.62 -4.92
N ASN A 3 14.37 -16.28 -4.22
CA ASN A 3 13.56 -15.09 -4.56
C ASN A 3 13.33 -14.13 -3.38
N ASN A 4 13.91 -14.39 -2.21
CA ASN A 4 13.66 -13.58 -1.01
C ASN A 4 14.42 -12.24 -1.02
N LYS A 5 15.68 -12.21 -1.49
CA LYS A 5 16.48 -10.97 -1.57
C LYS A 5 15.79 -9.86 -2.38
N LYS A 6 15.21 -10.22 -3.53
CA LYS A 6 14.50 -9.26 -4.39
C LYS A 6 13.27 -8.66 -3.71
N LYS A 7 12.58 -9.41 -2.87
CA LYS A 7 11.38 -8.90 -2.17
C LYS A 7 11.74 -7.81 -1.16
N ASP A 8 12.80 -8.01 -0.37
CA ASP A 8 13.28 -7.01 0.59
C ASP A 8 13.73 -5.73 -0.11
N GLU A 9 14.49 -5.85 -1.22
CA GLU A 9 14.90 -4.71 -2.04
C GLU A 9 13.70 -3.94 -2.61
N LEU A 10 12.68 -4.65 -3.11
CA LEU A 10 11.46 -4.04 -3.62
C LEU A 10 10.69 -3.31 -2.51
N TRP A 11 10.62 -3.88 -1.30
CA TRP A 11 10.00 -3.20 -0.16
C TRP A 11 10.76 -1.93 0.24
N GLN A 12 12.09 -1.97 0.22
CA GLN A 12 12.89 -0.77 0.45
C GLN A 12 12.71 0.28 -0.65
N GLU A 13 12.64 -0.14 -1.91
CA GLU A 13 12.40 0.79 -3.01
C GLU A 13 11.01 1.42 -2.90
N ALA A 14 9.96 0.62 -2.63
CA ALA A 14 8.61 1.13 -2.40
C ALA A 14 8.59 2.10 -1.21
N TYR A 15 9.28 1.78 -0.12
CA TYR A 15 9.38 2.65 1.05
C TYR A 15 9.95 4.02 0.68
N ARG A 16 11.07 4.06 -0.06
CA ARG A 16 11.73 5.31 -0.46
C ARG A 16 10.93 6.08 -1.51
N LYS A 17 10.45 5.42 -2.57
CA LYS A 17 9.73 6.06 -3.68
C LYS A 17 8.34 6.56 -3.27
N CYS A 18 7.59 5.75 -2.52
CA CYS A 18 6.24 6.09 -2.08
C CYS A 18 6.22 6.84 -0.74
N ARG A 19 7.39 7.13 -0.15
CA ARG A 19 7.53 7.75 1.19
C ARG A 19 6.66 7.06 2.24
N LEU A 20 6.69 5.73 2.24
CA LEU A 20 5.92 4.91 3.18
C LEU A 20 6.63 4.87 4.54
N SER A 21 5.88 4.42 5.55
CA SER A 21 6.39 4.17 6.89
C SER A 21 6.15 2.71 7.24
N ALA A 22 6.79 2.21 8.31
CA ALA A 22 6.60 0.82 8.74
C ALA A 22 5.12 0.42 8.88
N ARG A 23 4.27 1.33 9.38
CA ARG A 23 2.81 1.18 9.46
C ARG A 23 2.17 0.90 8.09
N HIS A 24 2.47 1.72 7.09
CA HIS A 24 1.95 1.53 5.73
C HIS A 24 2.39 0.20 5.10
N ILE A 25 3.64 -0.22 5.37
CA ILE A 25 4.16 -1.51 4.90
C ILE A 25 3.40 -2.66 5.54
N GLN A 26 3.12 -2.57 6.85
CA GLN A 26 2.35 -3.57 7.57
C GLN A 26 0.91 -3.65 7.05
N MET A 27 0.23 -2.51 6.90
CA MET A 27 -1.11 -2.43 6.29
C MET A 27 -1.15 -3.07 4.90
N ALA A 28 -0.19 -2.72 4.05
CA ALA A 28 -0.07 -3.29 2.71
C ALA A 28 0.10 -4.81 2.76
N LYS A 29 0.94 -5.33 3.66
CA LYS A 29 1.12 -6.78 3.86
C LYS A 29 -0.15 -7.47 4.34
N GLU A 30 -0.86 -6.89 5.31
CA GLU A 30 -2.13 -7.44 5.82
C GLU A 30 -3.19 -7.52 4.71
N MET A 31 -3.20 -6.56 3.80
CA MET A 31 -4.10 -6.55 2.64
C MET A 31 -3.66 -7.49 1.51
N GLY A 32 -2.49 -8.12 1.60
CA GLY A 32 -1.92 -8.96 0.56
C GLY A 32 -1.30 -8.18 -0.61
N LEU A 33 -0.96 -6.91 -0.41
CA LEU A 33 -0.28 -6.10 -1.43
C LEU A 33 1.19 -6.49 -1.55
N ASN A 34 1.69 -6.40 -2.78
CA ASN A 34 3.09 -6.64 -3.12
C ASN A 34 3.84 -5.31 -3.31
N PRO A 35 5.14 -5.24 -2.96
CA PRO A 35 5.91 -4.02 -3.12
C PRO A 35 6.01 -3.58 -4.60
N LEU A 36 6.03 -4.54 -5.53
CA LEU A 36 5.94 -4.27 -6.98
C LEU A 36 4.65 -3.54 -7.35
N SER A 37 3.51 -3.94 -6.78
CA SER A 37 2.22 -3.29 -7.03
C SER A 37 2.22 -1.87 -6.47
N LEU A 38 2.84 -1.64 -5.30
CA LEU A 38 2.98 -0.31 -4.72
C LEU A 38 3.80 0.60 -5.64
N ILE A 39 4.96 0.12 -6.13
CA ILE A 39 5.83 0.90 -7.03
C ILE A 39 5.13 1.19 -8.36
N LYS A 40 4.40 0.21 -8.91
CA LYS A 40 3.62 0.41 -10.15
C LYS A 40 2.41 1.33 -9.97
N ASN A 41 1.91 1.51 -8.75
CA ASN A 41 0.80 2.42 -8.43
C ASN A 41 1.26 3.81 -8.01
N ILE A 42 2.56 4.12 -8.07
CA ILE A 42 3.03 5.49 -7.85
C ILE A 42 2.37 6.40 -8.90
N PRO A 43 1.60 7.42 -8.50
CA PRO A 43 1.02 8.35 -9.44
C PRO A 43 2.13 9.14 -10.12
N ASN A 44 2.07 9.23 -11.45
CA ASN A 44 2.93 10.12 -12.18
C ASN A 44 2.48 11.57 -11.95
N PRO A 45 3.37 12.57 -12.15
CA PRO A 45 3.01 13.99 -12.00
C PRO A 45 1.86 14.44 -12.92
N LYS A 46 1.54 13.65 -13.96
CA LYS A 46 0.40 13.86 -14.87
C LYS A 46 -0.91 13.29 -14.34
N ASP A 47 -0.86 12.36 -13.39
CA ASP A 47 -2.02 11.68 -12.78
C ASP A 47 -2.35 12.28 -11.42
N GLN A 48 -2.56 13.61 -11.36
CA GLN A 48 -2.83 14.33 -10.10
C GLN A 48 -4.14 13.92 -9.42
N TRP A 49 -5.04 13.28 -10.17
CA TRP A 49 -6.29 12.72 -9.66
C TRP A 49 -6.08 11.42 -8.87
N LYS A 50 -4.91 10.77 -9.00
CA LYS A 50 -4.56 9.59 -8.20
C LYS A 50 -3.95 10.02 -6.88
N LEU A 51 -4.48 9.45 -5.80
CA LEU A 51 -3.90 9.59 -4.47
C LEU A 51 -2.48 9.01 -4.46
N PRO A 52 -1.54 9.62 -3.70
CA PRO A 52 -0.26 9.00 -3.44
C PRO A 52 -0.45 7.63 -2.77
N VAL A 53 0.47 6.70 -3.04
CA VAL A 53 0.38 5.32 -2.57
C VAL A 53 0.21 5.21 -1.05
N ARG A 54 0.77 6.17 -0.29
CA ARG A 54 0.59 6.30 1.16
C ARG A 54 -0.88 6.43 1.54
N ASP A 55 -1.51 7.48 1.06
CA ASP A 55 -2.92 7.81 1.33
C ASP A 55 -3.85 6.73 0.76
N TRP A 56 -3.51 6.16 -0.40
CA TRP A 56 -4.24 5.02 -0.95
C TRP A 56 -4.25 3.81 -0.01
N ILE A 57 -3.08 3.41 0.54
CA ILE A 57 -2.98 2.30 1.50
C ILE A 57 -3.86 2.55 2.72
N GLU A 58 -3.83 3.76 3.28
CA GLU A 58 -4.67 4.12 4.43
C GLU A 58 -6.15 4.04 4.08
N GLU A 59 -6.56 4.56 2.92
CA GLU A 59 -7.97 4.55 2.49
C GLU A 59 -8.51 3.12 2.32
N ILE A 60 -7.79 2.23 1.63
CA ILE A 60 -8.25 0.85 1.43
C ILE A 60 -8.18 0.04 2.73
N TYR A 61 -7.21 0.32 3.60
CA TYR A 61 -7.10 -0.30 4.91
C TYR A 61 -8.28 0.12 5.78
N GLU A 62 -8.58 1.42 5.86
CA GLU A 62 -9.77 1.91 6.52
C GLU A 62 -11.02 1.27 5.92
N LYS A 63 -11.22 1.26 4.59
CA LYS A 63 -12.40 0.63 3.98
C LYS A 63 -12.56 -0.85 4.35
N ARG A 64 -11.47 -1.62 4.44
CA ARG A 64 -11.51 -3.03 4.84
C ARG A 64 -11.73 -3.23 6.33
N PHE A 65 -11.12 -2.39 7.18
CA PHE A 65 -11.13 -2.58 8.63
C PHE A 65 -12.24 -1.79 9.35
N LYS A 66 -12.66 -0.60 8.88
CA LYS A 66 -13.85 0.13 9.40
C LYS A 66 -15.14 -0.64 9.17
N LYS A 67 -15.24 -1.44 8.10
CA LYS A 67 -16.46 -2.22 7.83
C LYS A 67 -16.69 -3.36 8.83
N ASN A 68 -15.69 -3.68 9.65
CA ASN A 68 -15.83 -4.65 10.74
C ASN A 68 -16.40 -4.02 12.04
N ILE A 69 -16.60 -2.69 12.09
CA ILE A 69 -17.05 -2.00 13.31
C ILE A 69 -18.38 -1.24 13.17
N GLY A 70 -18.97 -1.05 11.99
CA GLY A 70 -20.24 -0.31 11.96
C GLY A 70 -20.97 -0.09 10.64
N ASP A 71 -21.21 -1.12 9.83
CA ASP A 71 -22.24 -1.02 8.80
C ASP A 71 -23.00 -2.34 8.64
N SER A 72 -23.85 -2.63 9.62
CA SER A 72 -25.15 -3.24 9.33
C SER A 72 -26.04 -2.08 8.83
N PRO A 73 -26.47 -2.05 7.56
CA PRO A 73 -27.58 -1.19 7.18
C PRO A 73 -28.83 -1.79 7.85
N SER A 74 -29.38 -1.01 8.77
CA SER A 74 -30.70 -1.23 9.34
C SER A 74 -31.79 -0.83 8.34
#